data_AF-A0A8X6VHB7-F1
#
_entry.id   AF-A0A8X6VHB7-F1
#
_cell.length_a   1.000
_cell.length_b   1.000
_cell.length_c   1.000
_cell.angle_alpha   90.00
_cell.angle_beta   90.00
_cell.angle_gamma   90.00
#
_symmetry.space_group_name_H-M   'P 1'
#
loop_
_entity.id
_entity.type
_entity.pdbx_description
1 polymer ?
#
loop_
_entity_poly.entity_id
_entity_poly.type
_entity_poly.pdbx_seq_one_letter_code
_entity_poly.pdbx_strand_id
1 'polypeptide(L)'
;MSTMSQRSHLTHSEAWRVVGRLEGGQTQAEVAQAIGVSQIVISRIWNRFLETGSAGRRPRQGRRRATTPNENYLVLMAWRYQNMNATLLQRHLRSATGTTVSTQTVRNRLHGVGLYARRPMVCARLTSRHRRDRREWATKHVNWRRNEWSNVLFF
;
A
#
# COMPACT_ATOMS: atom_id res chain seq x y z
N MET A 1 -16.02 -42.26 -20.94
CA MET A 1 -14.74 -41.53 -20.78
C MET A 1 -15.05 -40.12 -20.31
N SER A 2 -15.04 -39.88 -18.99
CA SER A 2 -15.44 -38.59 -18.41
C SER A 2 -14.23 -37.65 -18.37
N THR A 3 -14.24 -36.62 -19.21
CA THR A 3 -13.23 -35.54 -19.18
C THR A 3 -13.32 -34.79 -17.86
N MET A 4 -12.25 -34.79 -17.06
CA MET A 4 -12.14 -33.92 -15.89
C MET A 4 -12.21 -32.45 -16.34
N SER A 5 -13.38 -31.85 -16.20
CA SER A 5 -13.60 -30.42 -16.47
C SER A 5 -12.81 -29.60 -15.44
N GLN A 6 -11.76 -28.92 -15.88
CA GLN A 6 -11.08 -27.92 -15.05
C GLN A 6 -12.11 -26.86 -14.63
N ARG A 7 -12.19 -26.58 -13.33
CA ARG A 7 -13.05 -25.51 -12.80
C ARG A 7 -12.47 -24.15 -13.16
N SER A 8 -12.75 -23.68 -14.37
CA SER A 8 -12.41 -22.32 -14.81
C SER A 8 -13.43 -21.32 -14.27
N HIS A 9 -12.95 -20.11 -13.95
CA HIS A 9 -13.81 -18.99 -13.58
C HIS A 9 -14.16 -18.20 -14.83
N LEU A 10 -15.41 -17.73 -14.96
CA LEU A 10 -15.78 -16.77 -16.00
C LEU A 10 -14.92 -15.51 -15.83
N THR A 11 -14.43 -15.02 -16.95
CA THR A 11 -13.71 -13.75 -17.05
C THR A 11 -14.67 -12.58 -16.77
N HIS A 12 -14.09 -11.41 -16.49
CA HIS A 12 -14.87 -10.22 -16.19
C HIS A 12 -15.78 -9.79 -17.36
N SER A 13 -15.28 -9.89 -18.59
CA SER A 13 -16.02 -9.60 -19.82
C SER A 13 -17.16 -10.58 -20.05
N GLU A 14 -16.94 -11.88 -19.82
CA GLU A 14 -18.00 -12.89 -19.91
C GLU A 14 -19.11 -12.65 -18.90
N ALA A 15 -18.77 -12.23 -17.67
CA ALA A 15 -19.78 -11.90 -16.67
C ALA A 15 -20.63 -10.69 -17.09
N TRP A 16 -20.04 -9.66 -17.69
CA TRP A 16 -20.81 -8.53 -18.24
C TRP A 16 -21.64 -8.91 -19.46
N ARG A 17 -21.15 -9.82 -20.30
CA ARG A 17 -21.92 -10.38 -21.41
C ARG A 17 -23.15 -11.18 -20.93
N VAL A 18 -23.05 -11.86 -19.79
CA VAL A 18 -24.20 -12.51 -19.13
C VAL A 18 -25.25 -11.46 -18.76
N VAL A 19 -24.83 -10.39 -18.07
CA VAL A 19 -25.73 -9.33 -17.62
C VAL A 19 -26.44 -8.67 -18.80
N GLY A 20 -25.70 -8.24 -19.84
CA GLY A 20 -26.31 -7.56 -20.99
C GLY A 20 -27.30 -8.45 -21.76
N ARG A 21 -27.09 -9.77 -21.80
CA ARG A 21 -28.04 -10.71 -22.43
C ARG A 21 -29.32 -10.89 -21.60
N LEU A 22 -29.20 -10.92 -20.28
CA LEU A 22 -30.34 -11.01 -19.38
C LEU A 22 -31.17 -9.71 -19.38
N GLU A 23 -30.52 -8.55 -19.42
CA GLU A 23 -31.20 -7.25 -19.60
C GLU A 23 -31.89 -7.16 -20.97
N GLY A 24 -31.31 -7.77 -22.01
CA GLY A 24 -31.91 -7.92 -23.33
C GLY A 24 -33.06 -8.93 -23.40
N GLY A 25 -33.52 -9.48 -22.27
CA GLY A 25 -34.70 -10.36 -22.18
C GLY A 25 -34.46 -11.84 -22.46
N GLN A 26 -33.20 -12.28 -22.64
CA GLN A 26 -32.90 -13.71 -22.79
C GLN A 26 -33.11 -14.46 -21.48
N THR A 27 -33.51 -15.73 -21.57
CA THR A 27 -33.70 -16.56 -20.37
C THR A 27 -32.35 -17.02 -19.81
N GLN A 28 -32.29 -17.28 -18.50
CA GLN A 28 -31.06 -17.77 -17.86
C GLN A 28 -30.56 -19.09 -18.47
N ALA A 29 -31.47 -19.94 -18.96
CA ALA A 29 -31.14 -21.21 -19.61
C ALA A 29 -30.47 -20.99 -20.98
N GLU A 30 -30.99 -20.08 -21.80
CA GLU A 30 -30.40 -19.71 -23.09
C GLU A 30 -28.99 -19.13 -22.92
N VAL A 31 -28.82 -18.24 -21.94
CA VAL A 31 -27.52 -17.63 -21.65
C VAL A 31 -26.52 -18.67 -21.13
N ALA A 32 -26.97 -19.61 -20.30
CA ALA A 32 -26.16 -20.71 -19.80
C ALA A 32 -25.65 -21.61 -20.93
N GLN A 33 -26.53 -22.00 -21.86
CA GLN A 33 -26.17 -22.80 -23.04
C GLN A 33 -25.21 -22.04 -23.97
N ALA A 34 -25.47 -20.76 -24.23
CA ALA A 34 -24.65 -19.94 -25.12
C ALA A 34 -23.21 -19.70 -24.61
N ILE A 35 -22.99 -19.80 -23.29
CA ILE A 35 -21.68 -19.60 -22.65
C ILE A 35 -21.05 -20.94 -22.23
N GLY A 36 -21.80 -22.04 -22.24
CA GLY A 36 -21.32 -23.37 -21.85
C GLY A 36 -21.11 -23.53 -20.34
N VAL A 37 -21.91 -22.85 -19.52
CA VAL A 37 -21.85 -22.89 -18.05
C VAL A 37 -23.18 -23.31 -17.45
N SER A 38 -23.22 -23.74 -16.19
CA SER A 38 -24.49 -24.12 -15.57
C SER A 38 -25.37 -22.91 -15.28
N GLN A 39 -26.69 -23.09 -15.35
CA GLN A 39 -27.68 -22.06 -15.02
C GLN A 39 -27.46 -21.46 -13.62
N ILE A 40 -26.96 -22.24 -12.66
CA ILE A 40 -26.62 -21.78 -11.30
C ILE A 40 -25.54 -20.68 -11.34
N VAL A 41 -24.57 -20.75 -12.26
CA VAL A 41 -23.54 -19.71 -12.42
C VAL A 41 -24.19 -18.41 -12.92
N ILE A 42 -25.08 -18.50 -13.91
CA ILE A 42 -25.83 -17.36 -14.45
C ILE A 42 -26.68 -16.70 -13.37
N SER A 43 -27.46 -17.50 -12.62
CA SER A 43 -28.28 -17.02 -11.50
C SER A 43 -27.43 -16.29 -10.44
N ARG A 44 -26.27 -16.84 -10.07
CA ARG A 44 -25.35 -16.19 -9.11
C ARG A 44 -24.76 -14.87 -9.61
N ILE A 45 -24.52 -14.75 -10.92
CA ILE A 45 -24.03 -13.50 -11.53
C ILE A 45 -25.17 -12.47 -11.54
N TRP A 46 -26.36 -12.89 -11.96
CA TRP A 46 -27.54 -12.03 -12.01
C TRP A 46 -27.92 -11.47 -10.64
N ASN A 47 -28.03 -12.33 -9.62
CA ASN A 47 -28.34 -11.89 -8.26
C ASN A 47 -27.28 -10.93 -7.72
N ARG A 48 -26.00 -11.18 -8.00
CA ARG A 48 -24.92 -10.25 -7.61
C ARG A 48 -25.06 -8.90 -8.32
N PHE A 49 -25.39 -8.91 -9.59
CA PHE A 49 -25.61 -7.69 -10.36
C PHE A 49 -26.78 -6.89 -9.80
N LEU A 50 -27.91 -7.54 -9.50
CA LEU A 50 -29.05 -6.90 -8.86
C LEU A 50 -28.71 -6.32 -7.48
N GLU A 51 -27.90 -7.01 -6.68
CA GLU A 51 -27.49 -6.52 -5.35
C GLU A 51 -26.48 -5.37 -5.36
N THR A 52 -25.55 -5.36 -6.32
CA THR A 52 -24.35 -4.48 -6.27
C THR A 52 -24.09 -3.66 -7.52
N GLY A 53 -24.89 -3.79 -8.56
CA GLY A 53 -24.68 -3.15 -9.86
C GLY A 53 -23.43 -3.63 -10.61
N SER A 54 -22.79 -4.71 -10.14
CA SER A 54 -21.55 -5.22 -10.73
C SER A 54 -21.65 -6.72 -11.05
N ALA A 55 -21.36 -7.06 -12.30
CA ALA A 55 -21.20 -8.44 -12.75
C ALA A 55 -19.89 -9.08 -12.26
N GLY A 56 -18.93 -8.24 -11.83
CA GLY A 56 -17.59 -8.65 -11.44
C GLY A 56 -17.55 -9.52 -10.19
N ARG A 57 -16.41 -10.19 -9.98
CA ARG A 57 -16.17 -10.89 -8.71
C ARG A 57 -15.82 -9.86 -7.64
N ARG A 58 -16.48 -9.95 -6.48
CA ARG A 58 -16.09 -9.14 -5.32
C ARG A 58 -14.66 -9.52 -4.89
N PRO A 59 -13.80 -8.54 -4.57
CA PRO A 59 -12.54 -8.81 -3.91
C PRO A 59 -12.78 -9.64 -2.66
N ARG A 60 -11.96 -10.67 -2.46
CA ARG A 60 -12.00 -11.44 -1.21
C ARG A 60 -11.27 -10.67 -0.12
N GLN A 61 -11.76 -10.76 1.11
CA GLN A 61 -11.10 -10.14 2.28
C GLN A 61 -9.65 -10.63 2.49
N GLY A 62 -9.32 -11.82 1.98
CA GLY A 62 -7.98 -12.40 2.13
C GLY A 62 -7.69 -12.80 3.57
N ARG A 63 -6.43 -13.16 3.84
CA ARG A 63 -5.99 -13.54 5.18
C ARG A 63 -5.74 -12.28 6.02
N ARG A 64 -6.30 -12.24 7.25
CA ARG A 64 -6.03 -11.16 8.21
C ARG A 64 -4.52 -11.07 8.51
N ARG A 65 -3.99 -9.85 8.62
CA ARG A 65 -2.57 -9.63 8.92
C ARG A 65 -2.31 -9.74 10.41
N ALA A 66 -1.22 -10.40 10.80
CA ALA A 66 -0.82 -10.51 12.21
C ALA A 66 -0.47 -9.15 12.84
N THR A 67 -0.07 -8.18 12.02
CA THR A 67 0.33 -6.85 12.48
C THR A 67 -0.84 -5.88 12.64
N THR A 68 -2.06 -6.21 12.21
CA THR A 68 -3.19 -5.25 12.08
C THR A 68 -3.47 -4.40 13.33
N PRO A 69 -3.54 -4.97 14.55
CA PRO A 69 -3.75 -4.18 15.76
C PRO A 69 -2.56 -3.28 16.12
N ASN A 70 -1.35 -3.69 15.73
CA ASN A 70 -0.08 -3.08 16.14
C ASN A 70 0.55 -2.24 15.03
N GLU A 71 -0.23 -1.96 13.99
CA GLU A 71 0.21 -1.18 12.83
C GLU A 71 0.68 0.20 13.26
N ASN A 72 -0.07 0.85 14.15
CA ASN A 72 0.29 2.15 14.68
C ASN A 72 1.56 2.07 15.55
N TYR A 73 1.72 1.01 16.34
CA TYR A 73 2.89 0.88 17.23
C TYR A 73 4.20 0.81 16.45
N LEU A 74 4.31 -0.07 15.45
CA LEU A 74 5.54 -0.23 14.67
C LEU A 74 5.92 1.05 13.93
N VAL A 75 4.92 1.73 13.35
CA VAL A 75 5.14 2.98 12.61
C VAL A 75 5.56 4.08 13.58
N LEU A 76 4.84 4.28 14.69
CA LEU A 76 5.20 5.28 15.71
C LEU A 76 6.60 5.05 16.28
N MET A 77 6.98 3.81 16.57
CA MET A 77 8.33 3.50 17.05
C MET A 77 9.40 3.80 16.01
N ALA A 78 9.16 3.47 14.73
CA ALA A 78 10.09 3.79 13.66
C ALA A 78 10.26 5.31 13.45
N TRP A 79 9.18 6.10 13.56
CA TRP A 79 9.24 7.56 13.50
C TRP A 79 9.99 8.16 14.69
N ARG A 80 9.71 7.68 15.91
CA ARG A 80 10.33 8.17 17.14
C ARG A 80 11.82 7.84 17.22
N TYR A 81 12.20 6.65 16.75
CA TYR A 81 13.56 6.15 16.80
C TYR A 81 14.07 5.83 15.39
N GLN A 82 14.49 6.88 14.68
CA GLN A 82 14.93 6.80 13.27
C GLN A 82 16.08 5.83 12.99
N ASN A 83 16.82 5.41 14.03
CA ASN A 83 17.95 4.47 13.92
C ASN A 83 17.59 3.02 14.28
N MET A 84 16.34 2.73 14.66
CA MET A 84 15.93 1.36 14.98
C MET A 84 15.79 0.51 13.72
N ASN A 85 16.51 -0.60 13.67
CA ASN A 85 16.36 -1.58 12.61
C ASN A 85 15.12 -2.48 12.83
N ALA A 86 14.73 -3.21 11.79
CA ALA A 86 13.55 -4.07 11.83
C ALA A 86 13.63 -5.19 12.89
N THR A 87 14.83 -5.66 13.24
CA THR A 87 15.05 -6.68 14.28
C THR A 87 14.76 -6.12 15.67
N LEU A 88 15.24 -4.89 15.95
CA LEU A 88 14.96 -4.21 17.20
C LEU A 88 13.46 -3.91 17.35
N LEU A 89 12.81 -3.44 16.28
CA LEU A 89 11.37 -3.21 16.26
C LEU A 89 10.56 -4.49 16.46
N GLN A 90 10.98 -5.61 15.86
CA GLN A 90 10.35 -6.91 16.05
C GLN A 90 10.45 -7.39 17.51
N ARG A 91 11.61 -7.22 18.15
CA ARG A 91 11.79 -7.53 19.57
C ARG A 91 10.94 -6.63 20.45
N HIS A 92 10.92 -5.32 20.18
CA HIS A 92 10.09 -4.36 20.90
C HIS A 92 8.60 -4.70 20.81
N LEU A 93 8.13 -5.02 19.61
CA LEU A 93 6.75 -5.44 19.38
C LEU A 93 6.40 -6.71 20.17
N ARG A 94 7.30 -7.69 20.18
CA ARG A 94 7.12 -8.92 20.94
C ARG A 94 7.02 -8.63 22.44
N SER A 95 7.88 -7.78 22.97
CA SER A 95 7.86 -7.39 24.39
C SER A 95 6.64 -6.55 24.77
N ALA A 96 6.20 -5.63 23.90
CA ALA A 96 5.10 -4.71 24.20
C ALA A 96 3.71 -5.34 24.03
N THR A 97 3.55 -6.26 23.08
CA THR A 97 2.21 -6.78 22.71
C THR A 97 2.15 -8.31 22.68
N GLY A 98 3.23 -9.02 22.99
CA GLY A 98 3.30 -10.48 22.92
C GLY A 98 3.22 -11.05 21.49
N THR A 99 3.09 -10.19 20.48
CA THR A 99 2.89 -10.62 19.09
C THR A 99 4.21 -11.07 18.49
N THR A 100 4.28 -12.35 18.11
CA THR A 100 5.48 -12.92 17.47
C THR A 100 5.35 -12.84 15.95
N VAL A 101 6.22 -12.06 15.32
CA VAL A 101 6.32 -11.92 13.87
C VAL A 101 7.76 -12.08 13.41
N SER A 102 7.96 -12.44 12.15
CA SER A 102 9.29 -12.43 11.54
C SER A 102 9.77 -11.00 11.31
N THR A 103 11.09 -10.81 11.22
CA THR A 103 11.69 -9.52 10.88
C THR A 103 11.27 -9.05 9.48
N GLN A 104 11.03 -9.99 8.55
CA GLN A 104 10.56 -9.67 7.21
C GLN A 104 9.14 -9.08 7.21
N THR A 105 8.27 -9.58 8.08
CA THR A 105 6.92 -8.99 8.26
C THR A 105 7.01 -7.53 8.71
N VAL A 106 7.95 -7.21 9.61
CA VAL A 106 8.19 -5.82 10.05
C VAL A 106 8.71 -4.97 8.89
N ARG A 107 9.66 -5.46 8.08
CA ARG A 107 10.15 -4.73 6.89
C ARG A 107 9.03 -4.46 5.89
N ASN A 108 8.26 -5.48 5.52
CA ASN A 108 7.13 -5.34 4.60
C ASN A 108 6.11 -4.31 5.13
N ARG A 109 5.91 -4.27 6.45
CA ARG A 109 5.03 -3.28 7.07
C ARG A 109 5.57 -1.86 6.95
N LEU A 110 6.85 -1.66 7.25
CA LEU A 110 7.50 -0.34 7.12
C LEU A 110 7.47 0.14 5.67
N HIS A 111 7.79 -0.73 4.71
CA HIS A 111 7.72 -0.40 3.29
C HIS A 111 6.30 -0.05 2.83
N GLY A 112 5.28 -0.75 3.35
CA GLY A 112 3.88 -0.48 3.06
C GLY A 112 3.40 0.92 3.48
N VAL A 113 4.12 1.59 4.40
CA VAL A 113 3.87 2.99 4.79
C VAL A 113 4.95 3.95 4.28
N GLY A 114 5.81 3.51 3.36
CA GLY A 114 6.85 4.35 2.75
C GLY A 114 8.10 4.56 3.60
N LEU A 115 8.29 3.83 4.70
CA LEU A 115 9.49 3.91 5.52
C LEU A 115 10.55 2.94 5.01
N TYR A 116 11.67 3.50 4.55
CA TYR A 116 12.81 2.76 4.02
C TYR A 116 14.08 3.11 4.77
N ALA A 117 15.00 2.15 4.86
CA ALA A 117 16.33 2.40 5.39
C ALA A 117 17.08 3.38 4.47
N ARG A 118 17.68 4.41 5.06
CA ARG A 118 18.53 5.40 4.37
C ARG A 118 19.83 5.58 5.13
N ARG A 119 20.89 5.95 4.42
CA ARG A 119 22.15 6.35 5.05
C ARG A 119 22.01 7.80 5.53
N PRO A 120 22.32 8.11 6.81
CA PRO A 120 22.29 9.50 7.28
C PRO A 120 23.35 10.31 6.54
N MET A 121 23.06 11.59 6.29
CA MET A 121 24.03 12.51 5.72
C MET A 121 25.15 12.76 6.72
N VAL A 122 26.40 12.66 6.26
CA VAL A 122 27.57 13.00 7.07
C VAL A 122 27.75 14.52 7.04
N CYS A 123 27.52 15.17 8.17
CA CYS A 123 27.65 16.62 8.32
C CYS A 123 28.68 16.97 9.41
N ALA A 124 29.45 18.04 9.22
CA ALA A 124 30.31 18.58 10.26
C ALA A 124 29.48 18.98 11.49
N ARG A 125 29.95 18.64 12.69
CA ARG A 125 29.26 18.98 13.94
C ARG A 125 29.37 20.48 14.20
N LEU A 126 28.27 21.19 14.01
CA LEU A 126 28.18 22.61 14.40
C LEU A 126 27.95 22.73 15.91
N THR A 127 28.78 23.54 16.56
CA THR A 127 28.53 24.00 17.93
C THR A 127 27.35 24.99 17.93
N SER A 128 26.77 25.26 19.11
CA SER A 128 25.68 26.23 19.24
C SER A 128 26.09 27.62 18.75
N ARG A 129 27.34 28.03 19.00
CA ARG A 129 27.93 29.28 18.48
C ARG A 129 27.96 29.30 16.96
N HIS A 130 28.50 28.26 16.32
CA HIS A 130 28.54 28.19 14.85
C HIS A 130 27.15 28.27 14.22
N ARG A 131 26.13 27.64 14.83
CA ARG A 131 24.75 27.69 14.31
C ARG A 131 24.18 29.10 14.37
N ARG A 132 24.39 29.82 15.48
CA ARG A 132 23.93 31.20 15.64
C ARG A 132 24.62 32.12 14.64
N ASP A 133 25.95 32.10 14.62
CA ASP A 133 26.74 33.03 13.79
C ASP A 133 26.44 32.79 12.28
N ARG A 134 26.32 31.53 11.85
CA ARG A 134 25.90 31.18 10.47
C ARG A 134 24.48 31.66 10.16
N ARG A 135 23.53 31.50 11.09
CA ARG A 135 22.15 31.96 10.90
C ARG A 135 22.09 33.49 10.79
N GLU A 136 22.75 34.21 11.69
CA GLU A 136 22.79 35.67 11.67
C GLU A 136 23.40 36.20 10.37
N TRP A 137 24.51 35.59 9.92
CA TRP A 137 25.11 35.93 8.65
C TRP A 137 24.13 35.67 7.50
N ALA A 138 23.53 34.48 7.41
CA ALA A 138 22.56 34.16 6.36
C ALA A 138 21.35 35.10 6.37
N THR A 139 20.82 35.45 7.55
CA THR A 139 19.69 36.38 7.68
C THR A 139 20.06 37.79 7.24
N LYS A 140 21.25 38.30 7.58
CA LYS A 140 21.72 39.63 7.16
C LYS A 140 21.91 39.75 5.65
N HIS A 141 22.26 38.64 4.99
CA HIS A 141 22.64 38.62 3.58
C HIS A 141 21.57 37.96 2.67
N VAL A 142 20.39 37.60 3.20
CA VAL A 142 19.34 36.89 2.45
C VAL A 142 18.81 37.68 1.25
N ASN A 143 18.76 39.01 1.37
CA ASN A 143 18.24 39.93 0.35
C ASN A 143 19.33 40.58 -0.51
N TRP A 144 20.58 40.12 -0.37
CA TRP A 144 21.69 40.67 -1.14
C TRP A 144 21.51 40.41 -2.64
N ARG A 145 21.70 41.48 -3.41
CA ARG A 145 21.66 41.46 -4.87
C ARG A 145 23.00 41.06 -5.43
N ARG A 146 23.02 40.70 -6.72
CA ARG A 146 24.21 40.15 -7.40
C ARG A 146 25.45 41.06 -7.32
N ASN A 147 25.25 42.39 -7.32
CA ASN A 147 26.30 43.40 -7.17
C ASN A 147 26.86 43.49 -5.74
N GLU A 148 26.11 43.09 -4.73
CA GLU A 148 26.57 43.00 -3.35
C GLU A 148 27.38 41.71 -3.13
N TRP A 149 26.93 40.61 -3.75
CA TRP A 149 27.69 39.36 -3.79
C TRP A 149 29.01 39.46 -4.56
N SER A 150 29.09 40.30 -5.60
CA SER A 150 30.35 40.51 -6.34
C SER A 150 31.46 41.16 -5.53
N ASN A 151 31.12 41.74 -4.36
CA ASN A 151 32.10 42.33 -3.45
C ASN A 151 32.63 41.33 -2.41
N VAL A 152 32.12 40.10 -2.39
CA VAL A 152 32.57 39.05 -1.46
C VAL A 152 33.63 38.18 -2.13
N LEU A 153 34.82 38.17 -1.56
CA LEU A 153 35.91 37.27 -1.96
C LEU A 153 35.76 35.93 -1.22
N PHE A 154 35.61 34.86 -1.99
CA PHE A 154 35.68 33.48 -1.49
C PHE A 154 37.10 32.94 -1.75
N PHE A 155 37.70 32.34 -0.73
CA PHE A 155 39.02 31.71 -0.76
C PHE A 155 38.93 30.25 -0.37
#